data_AF-A0A950E662-F1
#
_entry.id   AF-A0A950E662-F1
#
_cell.length_a   1.000
_cell.length_b   1.000
_cell.length_c   1.000
_cell.angle_alpha   90.00
_cell.angle_beta   90.00
_cell.angle_gamma   90.00
#
_symmetry.space_group_name_H-M   'P 1'
#
loop_
_entity.id
_entity.type
_entity.pdbx_description
1 polymer ?
#
loop_
_entity_poly.entity_id
_entity_poly.type
_entity_poly.pdbx_seq_one_letter_code
_entity_poly.pdbx_strand_id
1 'polypeptide(L)' 'MDKPTTGRGSGGNIVAALASLIVPGLGQLAQGRIISALLVLVFAGVLWILTFGLLGWLGHIFAALDAAFWKGPR' A
#
# COMPACT_ATOMS: atom_id res chain seq x y z
N MET A 1 -13.26 -16.95 27.10
CA MET A 1 -12.31 -15.83 27.29
C MET A 1 -11.78 -15.49 25.91
N ASP A 2 -12.56 -14.67 25.21
CA ASP A 2 -12.50 -14.59 23.75
C ASP A 2 -11.88 -13.23 23.43
N LYS A 3 -10.63 -13.22 22.96
CA LYS A 3 -9.98 -11.97 22.53
C LYS A 3 -10.69 -11.52 21.26
N PRO A 4 -11.37 -10.35 21.22
CA PRO A 4 -11.90 -9.84 19.96
C PRO A 4 -10.70 -9.59 19.04
N THR A 5 -10.62 -10.33 17.94
CA THR A 5 -9.57 -10.22 16.92
C THR A 5 -9.79 -9.00 16.02
N THR A 6 -10.17 -7.85 16.58
CA THR A 6 -10.23 -6.55 15.87
C THR A 6 -8.84 -5.95 15.71
N GLY A 7 -7.91 -6.78 15.24
CA GLY A 7 -6.47 -6.54 15.28
C GLY A 7 -5.79 -6.56 13.91
N ARG A 8 -6.49 -6.42 12.79
CA ARG A 8 -5.90 -6.14 11.46
C ARG A 8 -7.00 -5.81 10.45
N GLY A 9 -6.88 -4.71 9.70
CA GLY A 9 -7.78 -4.37 8.60
C GLY A 9 -9.08 -3.66 9.01
N SER A 10 -8.98 -2.42 9.48
CA SER A 10 -10.13 -1.50 9.39
C SER A 10 -10.56 -1.42 7.92
N GLY A 11 -11.86 -1.27 7.64
CA GLY A 11 -12.37 -1.20 6.26
C GLY A 11 -11.63 -0.17 5.38
N GLY A 12 -11.18 0.94 5.97
CA GLY A 12 -10.35 1.95 5.29
C GLY A 12 -8.97 1.43 4.84
N ASN A 13 -8.34 0.53 5.59
CA ASN A 13 -7.08 -0.10 5.20
C ASN A 13 -7.25 -1.13 4.08
N ILE A 14 -8.37 -1.84 4.07
CA ILE A 14 -8.66 -2.82 3.01
C ILE A 14 -8.86 -2.09 1.69
N VAL A 15 -9.63 -1.00 1.69
CA VAL A 15 -9.81 -0.14 0.51
C VAL A 15 -8.49 0.50 0.08
N ALA A 16 -7.66 0.96 1.03
CA ALA A 16 -6.34 1.49 0.73
C ALA A 16 -5.41 0.43 0.12
N ALA A 17 -5.40 -0.80 0.65
CA ALA A 17 -4.60 -1.89 0.12
C ALA A 17 -5.02 -2.26 -1.30
N LEU A 18 -6.33 -2.33 -1.58
CA LEU A 18 -6.86 -2.56 -2.93
C LEU A 18 -6.50 -1.42 -3.89
N ALA A 19 -6.58 -0.16 -3.45
CA ALA A 19 -6.17 0.98 -4.25
C ALA A 19 -4.68 0.94 -4.63
N SER A 20 -3.82 0.60 -3.65
CA SER A 20 -2.38 0.41 -3.88
C SER A 20 -2.03 -0.78 -4.78
N LEU A 21 -2.92 -1.77 -4.90
CA LEU A 21 -2.73 -2.93 -5.76
C LEU A 21 -2.93 -2.55 -7.25
N ILE A 22 -3.85 -1.61 -7.53
CA ILE A 22 -4.14 -1.12 -8.89
C ILE A 22 -3.07 -0.11 -9.32
N VAL A 23 -2.80 0.90 -8.47
CA VAL A 23 -1.74 1.89 -8.71
C VAL A 23 -0.90 2.03 -7.44
N PRO A 24 0.42 1.79 -7.52
CA PRO A 24 1.29 1.81 -6.37
C PRO A 24 1.29 3.20 -5.73
N GLY A 25 0.99 3.26 -4.44
CA GLY A 25 0.94 4.51 -3.66
C GLY A 25 -0.44 5.14 -3.48
N LEU A 26 -1.49 4.73 -4.22
CA LEU A 26 -2.85 5.29 -4.03
C LEU A 26 -3.44 5.02 -2.64
N GLY A 27 -3.19 3.83 -2.06
CA GLY A 27 -3.65 3.52 -0.72
C GLY A 27 -3.06 4.44 0.35
N GLN A 28 -1.80 4.84 0.16
CA GLN A 28 -1.13 5.78 1.04
C GLN A 28 -1.70 7.20 0.89
N LEU A 29 -2.09 7.62 -0.32
CA LEU A 29 -2.83 8.87 -0.53
C LEU A 29 -4.19 8.85 0.18
N ALA A 30 -4.94 7.75 0.05
CA ALA A 30 -6.24 7.57 0.70
C ALA A 30 -6.15 7.58 2.24
N GLN A 31 -4.98 7.23 2.80
CA GLN A 31 -4.68 7.26 4.22
C GLN A 31 -4.05 8.59 4.69
N GLY A 32 -3.87 9.59 3.81
CA GLY A 32 -3.26 10.88 4.14
C GLY A 32 -1.72 10.89 4.19
N ARG A 33 -1.06 9.81 3.76
CA ARG A 33 0.40 9.64 3.75
C ARG A 33 1.01 10.00 2.39
N ILE A 34 0.97 11.28 2.04
CA ILE A 34 1.40 11.78 0.72
C ILE A 34 2.87 11.48 0.42
N ILE A 35 3.77 11.63 1.41
CA ILE A 35 5.19 11.36 1.23
C ILE A 35 5.43 9.86 0.96
N SER A 36 4.79 8.98 1.73
CA SER A 36 4.89 7.52 1.52
C SER A 36 4.31 7.10 0.17
N ALA A 37 3.21 7.71 -0.25
CA ALA A 37 2.62 7.47 -1.56
C ALA A 37 3.58 7.81 -2.70
N LEU A 38 4.22 8.98 -2.64
CA LEU A 38 5.14 9.45 -3.66
C LEU A 38 6.38 8.55 -3.75
N LEU A 39 6.96 8.17 -2.61
CA LEU A 39 8.13 7.28 -2.57
C LEU A 39 7.81 5.90 -3.20
N VAL A 40 6.65 5.34 -2.88
CA VAL A 40 6.22 4.03 -3.41
C VAL A 40 5.89 4.12 -4.90
N LEU A 41 5.26 5.20 -5.34
CA LEU A 41 4.97 5.44 -6.76
C LEU A 41 6.26 5.54 -7.57
N VAL A 42 7.24 6.32 -7.09
CA VAL A 42 8.54 6.48 -7.76
C VAL A 42 9.31 5.17 -7.77
N PHE A 43 9.38 4.46 -6.64
CA PHE A 43 10.07 3.17 -6.55
C PHE A 43 9.46 2.12 -7.48
N ALA A 44 8.13 2.00 -7.51
CA ALA A 44 7.44 1.09 -8.40
C ALA A 44 7.58 1.50 -9.88
N GLY A 45 7.55 2.80 -10.19
CA GLY A 45 7.79 3.33 -11.54
C GLY A 45 9.22 3.05 -12.03
N VAL A 46 10.22 3.24 -11.17
CA VAL A 46 11.62 2.90 -11.46
C VAL A 46 11.78 1.40 -11.70
N LEU A 47 11.18 0.55 -10.86
CA LEU A 47 11.17 -0.90 -11.08
C LEU A 47 10.53 -1.26 -12.41
N TRP A 48 9.39 -0.66 -12.76
CA TRP A 48 8.72 -0.87 -14.04
C TRP A 48 9.62 -0.54 -15.24
N ILE A 49 10.30 0.60 -15.18
CA ILE A 49 11.16 1.08 -16.27
C ILE A 49 12.44 0.25 -16.35
N LEU A 50 13.15 0.01 -15.24
CA LEU A 50 14.42 -0.73 -15.25
C LEU A 50 14.27 -2.20 -15.62
N THR A 51 13.14 -2.81 -15.26
CA THR A 51 12.94 -4.26 -15.43
C THR A 51 12.07 -4.59 -16.64
N PHE A 52 11.76 -3.60 -17.49
CA PHE A 52 10.83 -3.75 -18.62
C PHE A 52 9.51 -4.40 -18.20
N GLY A 53 8.99 -4.02 -17.02
CA GLY A 53 7.74 -4.54 -16.48
C GLY A 53 7.82 -5.92 -15.79
N LEU A 54 8.97 -6.62 -15.78
CA LEU A 54 9.05 -7.94 -15.13
C LEU A 54 8.87 -7.87 -13.61
N LEU A 55 9.49 -6.90 -12.93
CA LEU A 55 9.45 -6.79 -11.46
C LEU A 55 8.57 -5.63 -10.97
N GLY A 56 7.95 -4.87 -11.87
CA GLY A 56 7.08 -3.75 -11.52
C GLY A 56 5.94 -4.14 -10.55
N TRP A 57 5.40 -5.34 -10.71
CA TRP A 57 4.33 -5.90 -9.87
C TRP A 57 4.71 -6.08 -8.39
N LEU A 58 6.00 -6.30 -8.07
CA LEU A 58 6.45 -6.37 -6.68
C LEU A 58 6.22 -5.04 -5.95
N GLY A 59 6.34 -3.91 -6.66
CA GLY A 59 6.02 -2.59 -6.13
C GLY A 59 4.55 -2.43 -5.74
N HIS A 60 3.63 -3.01 -6.52
CA HIS A 60 2.19 -2.99 -6.23
C HIS A 60 1.85 -3.81 -4.98
N ILE A 61 2.45 -5.01 -4.86
CA ILE A 61 2.25 -5.89 -3.70
C ILE A 61 2.80 -5.23 -2.44
N PHE A 62 4.01 -4.64 -2.51
CA PHE A 62 4.61 -3.93 -1.38
C PHE A 62 3.77 -2.72 -0.95
N ALA A 63 3.28 -1.94 -1.91
CA ALA A 63 2.39 -0.81 -1.67
C ALA A 63 1.07 -1.24 -0.98
N ALA A 64 0.50 -2.36 -1.40
CA ALA A 64 -0.72 -2.92 -0.84
C ALA A 64 -0.51 -3.43 0.59
N LEU A 65 0.62 -4.09 0.86
CA LEU A 65 0.98 -4.55 2.21
C LEU A 65 1.21 -3.38 3.17
N ASP A 66 1.94 -2.34 2.75
CA ASP A 66 2.17 -1.14 3.58
C ASP A 66 0.84 -0.44 3.92
N ALA A 67 -0.09 -0.37 2.96
CA ALA A 67 -1.41 0.23 3.18
C ALA A 67 -2.29 -0.64 4.09
N ALA A 68 -2.26 -1.97 3.91
CA ALA A 68 -3.00 -2.92 4.74
C ALA A 68 -2.54 -2.89 6.20
N PHE A 69 -1.23 -2.75 6.43
CA PHE A 69 -0.62 -2.78 7.76
C PHE A 69 -0.54 -1.43 8.46
N TRP A 70 -0.90 -0.34 7.79
CA TRP A 70 -0.93 0.99 8.38
C TRP A 70 -1.88 1.05 9.59
N LYS A 71 -1.44 1.50 10.75
CA LYS A 71 -2.28 1.53 11.97
C LYS A 71 -2.84 2.91 12.32
N GLY A 72 -2.64 3.91 11.45
CA GLY A 72 -2.97 5.31 11.76
C GLY A 72 -2.09 5.88 12.88
N PRO A 73 -2.07 7.21 13.07
CA PRO A 73 -1.54 7.80 14.30
C PRO A 73 -2.42 7.33 15.46
N ARG A 74 -1.81 6.81 16.52
CA ARG A 74 -2.50 6.53 17.78
C ARG A 74 -2.81 7.82 18.52
#